data_AF-A0A1F7MSV1-F1
#
_entry.id   AF-A0A1F7MSV1-F1
#
_cell.length_a   1.000
_cell.length_b   1.000
_cell.length_c   1.000
_cell.angle_alpha   90.00
_cell.angle_beta   90.00
_cell.angle_gamma   90.00
#
_symmetry.space_group_name_H-M   'P 1'
#
loop_
_entity.id
_entity.type
_entity.pdbx_description
1 polymer ?
#
loop_
_entity_poly.entity_id
_entity_poly.type
_entity_poly.pdbx_seq_one_letter_code
_entity_poly.pdbx_strand_id
1 'polypeptide(L)'
;MTFRLHQPTIAGIDALVQSGLAPSRNALIETLVDQALRVLRRREREARTEKVYSEAFRDPAYAAEQEEVIRAFAAADAETAGRLDS
;
A
#
# COMPACT_ATOMS: atom_id res chain seq x y z
N MET A 1 2.62 -17.31 -24.69
CA MET A 1 3.75 -17.27 -23.72
C MET A 1 3.64 -18.49 -22.83
N THR A 2 4.73 -19.20 -22.57
CA THR A 2 4.69 -20.45 -21.78
C THR A 2 5.59 -20.31 -20.56
N PHE A 3 5.01 -20.45 -19.37
CA PHE A 3 5.74 -20.41 -18.10
C PHE A 3 6.13 -21.83 -17.69
N ARG A 4 7.36 -22.00 -17.21
CA ARG A 4 7.79 -23.22 -16.54
C ARG A 4 7.62 -23.02 -15.04
N LEU A 5 6.58 -23.63 -14.48
CA LEU A 5 6.29 -23.58 -13.04
C LEU A 5 6.69 -24.91 -12.40
N HIS A 6 7.11 -24.87 -11.15
CA HIS A 6 7.33 -26.08 -10.37
C HIS A 6 6.00 -26.81 -10.16
N GLN A 7 6.03 -28.14 -10.14
CA GLN A 7 4.79 -28.93 -10.02
C GLN A 7 3.92 -28.58 -8.80
N PRO A 8 4.48 -28.33 -7.60
CA PRO A 8 3.68 -27.90 -6.47
C PRO A 8 2.87 -26.62 -6.73
N THR A 9 3.42 -25.69 -7.52
CA THR A 9 2.72 -24.46 -7.90
C THR A 9 1.55 -24.76 -8.84
N ILE A 10 1.73 -25.67 -9.81
CA ILE A 10 0.66 -26.08 -10.72
C ILE A 10 -0.47 -26.76 -9.93
N ALA A 11 -0.12 -27.69 -9.03
CA ALA A 11 -1.09 -28.34 -8.15
C ALA A 11 -1.86 -27.35 -7.27
N GLY A 12 -1.17 -26.32 -6.75
CA GLY A 12 -1.81 -25.25 -5.98
C GLY A 12 -2.78 -24.42 -6.82
N ILE A 13 -2.39 -24.04 -8.04
CA ILE A 13 -3.28 -23.34 -8.99
C ILE A 13 -4.53 -24.18 -9.26
N ASP A 14 -4.38 -25.48 -9.47
CA ASP A 14 -5.50 -26.38 -9.71
C ASP A 14 -6.45 -26.48 -8.52
N ALA A 15 -5.92 -26.64 -7.31
CA ALA A 15 -6.73 -26.69 -6.10
C ALA A 15 -7.54 -25.40 -5.91
N LEU A 16 -6.94 -24.23 -6.18
CA LEU A 16 -7.61 -22.94 -6.08
C LEU A 16 -8.75 -22.80 -7.11
N VAL A 17 -8.53 -23.22 -8.35
CA VAL A 17 -9.59 -23.23 -9.37
C VAL A 17 -10.71 -24.21 -9.00
N GLN A 18 -10.38 -25.42 -8.55
CA GLN A 18 -11.34 -26.43 -8.11
C GLN A 18 -12.18 -25.98 -6.91
N SER A 19 -11.61 -25.16 -6.03
CA SER A 19 -12.34 -24.55 -4.90
C SER A 19 -13.32 -23.44 -5.32
N GLY A 20 -13.32 -23.05 -6.60
CA GLY A 20 -14.18 -21.98 -7.13
C GLY A 20 -13.61 -20.57 -6.97
N LEU A 21 -12.36 -20.42 -6.50
CA LEU A 21 -11.73 -19.09 -6.33
C LEU A 21 -11.61 -18.33 -7.66
N ALA A 22 -11.45 -19.05 -8.77
CA ALA A 22 -11.40 -18.50 -10.10
C ALA A 22 -11.98 -19.49 -11.13
N PRO A 23 -12.57 -19.01 -12.24
CA PRO A 23 -13.21 -19.86 -13.24
C PRO A 23 -12.22 -20.64 -14.12
N SER A 24 -10.94 -20.26 -14.13
CA SER A 24 -9.88 -20.96 -14.85
C SER A 24 -8.50 -20.62 -14.28
N ARG A 25 -7.48 -21.40 -14.66
CA ARG A 25 -6.08 -21.11 -14.33
C ARG A 25 -5.64 -19.73 -14.83
N ASN A 26 -6.05 -19.37 -16.04
CA ASN A 26 -5.71 -18.08 -16.64
C ASN A 26 -6.36 -16.93 -15.87
N ALA A 27 -7.65 -17.04 -15.55
CA ALA A 27 -8.35 -16.01 -14.79
C ALA A 27 -7.74 -15.79 -13.38
N LEU A 28 -7.28 -16.89 -12.74
CA LEU A 28 -6.54 -16.80 -11.48
C LEU A 28 -5.22 -16.05 -11.67
N ILE A 29 -4.43 -16.44 -12.68
CA ILE A 29 -3.13 -15.81 -12.97
C ILE A 29 -3.29 -14.32 -13.29
N GLU A 30 -4.25 -13.96 -14.15
CA GLU A 30 -4.56 -12.56 -14.48
C GLU A 30 -4.88 -11.74 -13.24
N THR A 31 -5.75 -12.28 -12.36
CA THR A 31 -6.09 -11.63 -11.09
C THR A 31 -4.88 -11.43 -10.18
N LEU A 32 -4.04 -12.46 -10.05
CA LEU A 32 -2.83 -12.40 -9.21
C LEU A 32 -1.80 -11.42 -9.76
N VAL A 33 -1.63 -11.35 -11.08
CA VAL A 33 -0.75 -10.39 -11.74
C VAL A 33 -1.24 -8.97 -11.52
N ASP A 34 -2.54 -8.72 -11.68
CA ASP A 34 -3.14 -7.41 -11.42
C ASP A 34 -2.95 -6.98 -9.96
N GLN A 35 -3.12 -7.90 -9.00
CA GLN A 35 -2.87 -7.62 -7.60
C GLN A 35 -1.40 -7.27 -7.34
N ALA A 36 -0.46 -8.04 -7.90
CA ALA A 36 0.96 -7.77 -7.77
C ALA A 36 1.35 -6.40 -8.37
N LEU A 37 0.79 -6.04 -9.52
CA LEU A 37 0.99 -4.72 -10.14
C LEU A 37 0.43 -3.59 -9.30
N ARG A 38 -0.74 -3.77 -8.67
CA ARG A 38 -1.30 -2.76 -7.75
C ARG A 38 -0.41 -2.55 -6.53
N VAL A 39 0.14 -3.62 -5.96
CA VAL A 39 1.08 -3.55 -4.83
C VAL A 39 2.36 -2.82 -5.24
N LEU A 40 2.93 -3.16 -6.40
CA LEU A 40 4.12 -2.49 -6.91
C LEU A 40 3.89 -0.99 -7.10
N ARG A 41 2.82 -0.61 -7.81
CA ARG A 41 2.46 0.80 -8.03
C ARG A 41 2.20 1.55 -6.73
N ARG A 42 1.62 0.88 -5.73
CA ARG A 42 1.41 1.47 -4.40
C ARG A 42 2.75 1.81 -3.74
N ARG A 43 3.68 0.85 -3.71
CA ARG A 43 5.03 1.06 -3.15
C ARG A 43 5.79 2.17 -3.87
N GLU A 44 5.69 2.23 -5.20
CA GLU A 44 6.32 3.29 -5.99
C GLU A 44 5.74 4.67 -5.68
N ARG A 45 4.43 4.77 -5.47
CA ARG A 45 3.79 6.03 -5.04
C ARG A 45 4.24 6.42 -3.64
N GLU A 46 4.20 5.49 -2.69
CA GLU A 46 4.62 5.73 -1.30
C GLU A 46 6.08 6.21 -1.24
N ALA A 47 7.00 5.52 -1.92
CA ALA A 47 8.40 5.90 -1.98
C ALA A 47 8.62 7.27 -2.66
N ARG A 48 7.84 7.58 -3.71
CA ARG A 48 7.89 8.90 -4.36
C ARG A 48 7.41 9.99 -3.41
N THR A 49 6.31 9.76 -2.72
CA THR A 49 5.75 10.70 -1.75
C THR A 49 6.73 10.94 -0.60
N GLU A 50 7.29 9.88 -0.01
CA GLU A 50 8.32 9.97 1.02
C GLU A 50 9.52 10.79 0.55
N LYS A 51 10.01 10.53 -0.67
CA LYS A 51 11.11 11.30 -1.25
C LYS A 51 10.76 12.78 -1.35
N VAL A 52 9.61 13.13 -1.92
CA VAL A 52 9.16 14.53 -2.07
C VAL A 52 9.07 15.22 -0.71
N TYR A 53 8.47 14.59 0.30
CA TYR A 53 8.40 15.16 1.64
C TYR A 53 9.79 15.32 2.25
N SER A 54 10.66 14.30 2.18
CA SER A 54 12.01 14.38 2.72
C SER A 54 12.85 15.49 2.06
N GLU A 55 12.63 15.76 0.78
CA GLU A 55 13.26 16.87 0.06
C GLU A 55 12.69 18.22 0.49
N ALA A 56 11.36 18.33 0.66
CA ALA A 56 10.71 19.55 1.14
C ALA A 56 11.17 19.93 2.56
N PHE A 57 11.32 18.94 3.46
CA PHE A 57 11.83 19.16 4.83
C PHE A 57 13.30 19.59 4.90
N ARG A 58 14.05 19.56 3.79
CA ARG A 58 15.39 20.16 3.72
C ARG A 58 15.35 21.68 3.60
N ASP A 59 14.20 22.25 3.24
CA ASP A 59 13.98 23.69 3.30
C ASP A 59 13.60 24.08 4.75
N PRO A 60 14.45 24.87 5.45
CA PRO A 60 14.17 25.26 6.83
C PRO A 60 12.90 26.11 6.99
N ALA A 61 12.52 26.89 5.98
CA ALA A 61 11.31 27.72 6.05
C ALA A 61 10.06 26.84 5.99
N TYR A 62 10.05 25.86 5.09
CA TYR A 62 8.98 24.87 5.00
C TYR A 62 8.89 24.03 6.28
N ALA A 63 10.02 23.57 6.82
CA ALA A 63 10.03 22.80 8.06
C ALA A 63 9.46 23.58 9.26
N ALA A 64 9.81 24.86 9.39
CA ALA A 64 9.30 25.73 10.45
C ALA A 64 7.78 25.97 10.33
N GLU A 65 7.28 26.16 9.10
CA GLU A 65 5.84 26.28 8.82
C GLU A 65 5.09 24.99 9.22
N GLN A 66 5.62 23.82 8.85
CA GLN A 66 5.01 22.55 9.24
C GLN A 66 4.99 22.35 10.77
N GLU A 67 6.05 22.75 11.47
CA GLU A 67 6.10 22.67 12.94
C GLU A 67 5.09 23.61 13.61
N GLU A 68 4.89 24.81 13.05
CA GLU A 68 3.85 25.74 13.50
C GLU A 68 2.44 25.18 13.31
N VAL A 69 2.17 24.57 12.14
CA VAL A 69 0.90 23.88 11.88
C VAL A 69 0.69 22.74 12.88
N ILE A 70 1.68 21.87 13.09
CA ILE A 70 1.59 20.77 14.07
C ILE A 70 1.27 21.30 15.47
N ARG A 71 1.93 22.38 15.90
CA ARG A 71 1.65 23.02 17.20
C ARG A 71 0.23 23.59 17.29
N ALA A 72 -0.27 24.21 16.21
CA ALA A 72 -1.61 24.77 16.18
C ALA A 72 -2.71 23.70 16.32
N PHE A 73 -2.49 22.51 15.75
CA PHE A 73 -3.42 21.40 15.83
C PHE A 73 -3.29 20.56 17.13
N ALA A 74 -2.16 20.62 17.82
CA ALA A 74 -1.92 19.86 19.06
C ALA A 74 -2.99 20.10 20.14
N ALA A 75 -3.54 21.31 20.22
CA ALA A 75 -4.62 21.64 21.17
C ALA A 75 -5.96 20.98 20.80
N ALA A 76 -6.30 20.91 19.50
CA ALA A 76 -7.52 20.28 19.00
C ALA A 76 -7.45 18.74 19.08
N ASP A 77 -6.27 18.17 18.89
CA ASP A 77 -6.04 16.73 19.03
C ASP A 77 -6.16 16.27 20.50
N ALA A 78 -5.68 17.07 21.45
CA ALA A 78 -5.80 16.79 22.88
C ALA A 78 -7.27 16.76 23.36
N GLU A 79 -8.10 17.68 22.86
CA GLU A 79 -9.55 17.71 23.16
C GLU A 79 -10.27 16.48 22.58
N THR A 80 -9.85 16.04 21.38
CA THR A 80 -10.46 14.89 20.70
C THR A 80 -10.08 13.56 21.37
N ALA A 81 -8.83 13.40 21.79
CA ALA A 81 -8.37 12.22 22.54
C ALA A 81 -9.13 12.05 23.87
N GLY A 82 -9.37 13.15 24.60
CA GLY A 82 -10.11 13.10 25.87
C GLY A 82 -11.58 12.65 25.74
N ARG A 83 -12.20 12.80 24.56
CA ARG A 83 -13.60 12.35 24.30
C ARG A 83 -13.70 10.87 23.93
N LEU A 84 -12.61 10.24 23.48
CA LEU A 84 -12.59 8.83 23.12
C LEU A 84 -12.34 7.91 24.34
N ASP A 85 -11.76 8.46 25.41
CA ASP A 85 -11.52 7.77 26.69
C ASP A 85 -12.65 7.97 27.74
N SER A 86 -13.81 8.50 27.33
CA SER A 86 -14.99 8.78 28.18
C SER A 86 -16.18 7.87 27.88
#